data_AF-A0AA35VQG7-F1
#
_entry.id   AF-A0AA35VQG7-F1
#
_cell.length_a   1.000
_cell.length_b   1.000
_cell.length_c   1.000
_cell.angle_alpha   90.00
_cell.angle_beta   90.00
_cell.angle_gamma   90.00
#
_symmetry.space_group_name_H-M   'P 1'
#
loop_
_entity.id
_entity.type
_entity.pdbx_description
1 polymer ?
#
loop_
_entity_poly.entity_id
_entity_poly.type
_entity_poly.pdbx_seq_one_letter_code
_entity_poly.pdbx_strand_id
1 'polypeptide(L)'
;MPPKCKDPAQTRAAAKGKKVKQEPELKAEPEEDSFRSTVEALKAAPKEKLKAKIDSACQLSDVDSAKIHEDYDCMLNQTNIGHNNNKFYIIQLIEQNGKYSCWNRWGRVGEVGQSKLNAFPSLEAAKKDFEKKFRDKTKNSWGDRENFVAHDGKYTLIEVQHADDEEEQEVTVKVDSVDGVKLSKQRIRPCTLDKATQELVSLNFSNDTFEDAMQTMNLDVKKMPLGKLSKQQIAKGLEALEAIETALQKQPPSQEQLEELSSRFYTIIPHNFGRARPPPISTQEVVQAKKDMLLVLADTERDQSMQAQKRKEEEEKEEMKVEEVPHPVDKDYGLLKCELTLVDPSSEDYKVG
;
A
#
# COMPACT_ATOMS: atom_id res chain seq x y z
N MET A 1 42.77 60.75 -13.48
CA MET A 1 42.30 61.90 -12.66
C MET A 1 41.02 62.44 -13.28
N PRO A 2 39.99 62.75 -12.47
CA PRO A 2 38.62 62.99 -12.92
C PRO A 2 38.44 64.43 -13.45
N PRO A 3 37.27 64.77 -14.02
CA PRO A 3 36.23 65.33 -13.16
C PRO A 3 34.81 64.80 -13.43
N LYS A 4 34.09 64.57 -12.33
CA LYS A 4 32.62 64.44 -12.23
C LYS A 4 31.97 65.83 -12.23
N CYS A 5 30.75 65.92 -12.78
CA CYS A 5 29.57 66.70 -12.32
C CYS A 5 28.68 66.99 -13.55
N LYS A 6 27.34 66.99 -13.55
CA LYS A 6 26.24 66.77 -12.60
C LYS A 6 24.97 66.72 -13.48
N ASP A 7 24.01 65.84 -13.16
CA ASP A 7 22.65 65.91 -13.71
C ASP A 7 21.87 67.12 -13.16
N PRO A 8 20.88 67.62 -13.91
CA PRO A 8 19.59 67.94 -13.31
C PRO A 8 18.40 67.34 -14.07
N ALA A 9 17.35 67.09 -13.31
CA ALA A 9 16.22 66.25 -13.64
C ALA A 9 15.09 66.93 -14.46
N GLN A 10 14.34 66.05 -15.14
CA GLN A 10 12.91 66.10 -15.52
C GLN A 10 12.41 67.04 -16.64
N THR A 11 11.90 66.44 -17.72
CA THR A 11 10.52 66.66 -18.19
C THR A 11 10.02 65.51 -19.10
N ARG A 12 8.71 65.27 -19.02
CA ARG A 12 7.91 64.16 -19.56
C ARG A 12 7.86 64.09 -21.10
N ALA A 13 7.81 62.87 -21.65
CA ALA A 13 6.87 62.51 -22.72
C ALA A 13 6.69 60.99 -22.78
N ALA A 14 5.44 60.54 -22.67
CA ALA A 14 5.02 59.15 -22.77
C ALA A 14 4.87 58.73 -24.23
N ALA A 15 5.41 57.57 -24.61
CA ALA A 15 5.07 56.88 -25.85
C ALA A 15 4.83 55.39 -25.58
N LYS A 16 3.69 54.93 -26.09
CA LYS A 16 2.96 53.69 -25.81
C LYS A 16 3.72 52.44 -26.28
N GLY A 17 3.88 51.46 -25.39
CA GLY A 17 4.22 50.08 -25.71
C GLY A 17 3.09 49.14 -25.25
N LYS A 18 2.49 48.43 -26.21
CA LYS A 18 1.41 47.44 -26.03
C LYS A 18 1.82 46.38 -25.00
N LYS A 19 1.04 46.24 -23.91
CA LYS A 19 1.11 45.10 -22.98
C LYS A 19 0.63 43.84 -23.72
N VAL A 20 1.55 42.91 -23.93
CA VAL A 20 1.21 41.49 -24.13
C VAL A 20 0.69 40.97 -22.80
N LYS A 21 -0.50 40.38 -22.84
CA LYS A 21 -1.17 39.79 -21.69
C LYS A 21 -0.50 38.43 -21.45
N GLN A 22 0.38 38.36 -20.45
CA GLN A 22 0.86 37.09 -19.91
C GLN A 22 -0.33 36.35 -19.30
N GLU A 23 -0.58 35.13 -19.78
CA GLU A 23 -1.34 34.13 -19.05
C GLU A 23 -0.69 33.87 -17.69
N PRO A 24 -1.46 33.54 -16.65
CA PRO A 24 -0.88 33.18 -15.37
C PRO A 24 -0.22 31.82 -15.52
N GLU A 25 1.11 31.78 -15.38
CA GLU A 25 1.85 30.55 -15.12
C GLU A 25 1.22 29.87 -13.90
N LEU A 26 0.67 28.67 -14.12
CA LEU A 26 0.39 27.70 -13.07
C LEU A 26 1.71 27.43 -12.37
N LYS A 27 1.88 28.01 -11.18
CA LYS A 27 2.99 27.66 -10.28
C LYS A 27 2.82 26.19 -9.93
N ALA A 28 3.80 25.37 -10.32
CA ALA A 28 4.00 24.08 -9.70
C ALA A 28 4.19 24.34 -8.18
N GLU A 29 3.25 23.84 -7.38
CA GLU A 29 3.44 23.71 -5.94
C GLU A 29 4.72 22.88 -5.71
N PRO A 30 5.61 23.26 -4.79
CA PRO A 30 6.84 22.51 -4.55
C PRO A 30 6.49 21.11 -4.03
N GLU A 31 6.99 20.07 -4.68
CA GLU A 31 6.74 18.66 -4.34
C GLU A 31 7.03 18.31 -2.87
N GLU A 32 7.91 19.07 -2.20
CA GLU A 32 8.19 18.91 -0.76
C GLU A 32 6.97 19.20 0.14
N ASP A 33 6.07 20.10 -0.25
CA ASP A 33 4.89 20.48 0.55
C ASP A 33 3.81 19.40 0.47
N SER A 34 3.61 18.83 -0.72
CA SER A 34 2.75 17.66 -0.93
C SER A 34 3.22 16.46 -0.09
N PHE A 35 4.53 16.19 -0.09
CA PHE A 35 5.11 15.07 0.63
C PHE A 35 4.87 15.15 2.15
N ARG A 36 5.18 16.28 2.79
CA ARG A 36 4.93 16.45 4.24
C ARG A 36 3.45 16.38 4.57
N SER A 37 2.59 16.97 3.75
CA SER A 37 1.14 16.89 3.93
C SER A 37 0.64 15.45 3.90
N THR A 38 1.17 14.60 3.01
CA THR A 38 0.77 13.17 2.96
C THR A 38 1.21 12.42 4.22
N VAL A 39 2.44 12.64 4.71
CA VAL A 39 2.93 12.01 5.95
C VAL A 39 2.04 12.36 7.14
N GLU A 40 1.67 13.64 7.30
CA GLU A 40 0.81 14.10 8.38
C GLU A 40 -0.60 13.50 8.29
N ALA A 41 -1.18 13.47 7.09
CA ALA A 41 -2.48 12.86 6.84
C ALA A 41 -2.49 11.36 7.17
N LEU A 42 -1.45 10.62 6.77
CA LEU A 42 -1.32 9.18 7.05
C LEU A 42 -1.16 8.88 8.54
N LYS A 43 -0.46 9.74 9.30
CA LYS A 43 -0.32 9.61 10.76
C LYS A 43 -1.61 9.89 11.51
N ALA A 44 -2.37 10.88 11.05
CA ALA A 44 -3.65 11.26 11.67
C ALA A 44 -4.78 10.26 11.37
N ALA A 45 -4.56 9.33 10.43
CA ALA A 45 -5.58 8.39 10.04
C ALA A 45 -5.92 7.39 11.16
N PRO A 46 -7.21 7.03 11.32
CA PRO A 46 -7.65 6.03 12.29
C PRO A 46 -6.96 4.68 12.08
N LYS A 47 -6.67 3.98 13.19
CA LYS A 47 -6.24 2.57 13.14
C LYS A 47 -7.48 1.69 12.98
N GLU A 48 -7.76 1.27 11.76
CA GLU A 48 -8.81 0.27 11.51
C GLU A 48 -8.27 -1.13 11.84
N LYS A 49 -9.00 -1.86 12.68
CA LYS A 49 -8.68 -3.25 13.05
C LYS A 49 -9.66 -4.17 12.33
N LEU A 50 -9.23 -4.70 11.19
CA LEU A 50 -9.95 -5.73 10.47
C LEU A 50 -9.50 -7.12 10.94
N LYS A 51 -10.37 -8.13 10.78
CA LYS A 51 -10.08 -9.50 11.26
C LYS A 51 -9.00 -10.12 10.38
N ALA A 52 -7.94 -10.59 11.01
CA ALA A 52 -6.86 -11.28 10.31
C ALA A 52 -7.32 -12.60 9.71
N LYS A 53 -6.92 -12.87 8.47
CA LYS A 53 -7.09 -14.18 7.82
C LYS A 53 -5.95 -15.12 8.20
N ILE A 54 -6.25 -16.41 8.23
CA ILE A 54 -5.24 -17.44 8.41
C ILE A 54 -4.29 -17.41 7.20
N ASP A 55 -3.00 -17.46 7.45
CA ASP A 55 -1.96 -17.52 6.44
C ASP A 55 -2.25 -18.65 5.44
N SER A 56 -2.28 -18.35 4.15
CA SER A 56 -2.67 -19.28 3.07
C SER A 56 -1.76 -20.50 2.95
N ALA A 57 -0.55 -20.44 3.51
CA ALA A 57 0.35 -21.58 3.61
C ALA A 57 0.00 -22.54 4.77
N CYS A 58 -0.96 -22.18 5.63
CA CYS A 58 -1.40 -23.01 6.72
C CYS A 58 -2.47 -24.00 6.24
N GLN A 59 -2.32 -25.27 6.63
CA GLN A 59 -3.31 -26.32 6.34
C GLN A 59 -4.73 -26.07 6.91
N LEU A 60 -4.91 -25.03 7.73
CA LEU A 60 -6.19 -24.63 8.31
C LEU A 60 -6.79 -23.39 7.61
N SER A 61 -6.15 -22.85 6.57
CA SER A 61 -6.63 -21.65 5.87
C SER A 61 -8.01 -21.83 5.24
N ASP A 62 -8.26 -23.02 4.70
CA ASP A 62 -9.48 -23.31 3.92
C ASP A 62 -10.56 -23.98 4.79
N VAL A 63 -10.42 -23.90 6.11
CA VAL A 63 -11.32 -24.56 7.06
C VAL A 63 -12.21 -23.50 7.71
N ASP A 64 -13.49 -23.46 7.35
CA ASP A 64 -14.47 -22.47 7.83
C ASP A 64 -14.59 -22.39 9.36
N SER A 65 -14.31 -23.50 10.05
CA SER A 65 -14.35 -23.56 11.53
C SER A 65 -13.09 -23.02 12.20
N ALA A 66 -12.04 -22.72 11.44
CA ALA A 66 -10.77 -22.19 11.93
C ALA A 66 -10.72 -20.67 11.73
N LYS A 67 -10.32 -19.95 12.77
CA LYS A 67 -10.16 -18.49 12.72
C LYS A 67 -8.97 -18.04 13.55
N ILE A 68 -8.46 -16.85 13.25
CA ILE A 68 -7.52 -16.18 14.15
C ILE A 68 -8.25 -15.83 15.45
N HIS A 69 -7.59 -16.12 16.56
CA HIS A 69 -8.11 -15.79 17.89
C HIS A 69 -7.78 -14.33 18.23
N GLU A 70 -8.83 -13.52 18.41
CA GLU A 70 -8.72 -12.10 18.77
C GLU A 70 -7.74 -11.34 17.85
N ASP A 71 -6.74 -10.70 18.43
CA ASP A 71 -5.72 -9.92 17.75
C ASP A 71 -4.38 -10.65 17.60
N TYR A 72 -4.30 -11.95 17.97
CA TYR A 72 -3.08 -12.76 17.99
C TYR A 72 -2.62 -13.17 16.58
N ASP A 73 -2.32 -12.17 15.77
CA ASP A 73 -1.74 -12.24 14.44
C ASP A 73 -0.63 -11.18 14.34
N CYS A 74 0.55 -11.56 13.86
CA CYS A 74 1.57 -10.59 13.54
C CYS A 74 2.47 -11.04 12.40
N MET A 75 2.84 -10.07 11.56
CA MET A 75 3.88 -10.17 10.57
C MET A 75 5.08 -9.36 11.02
N LEU A 76 6.25 -9.99 11.03
CA LEU A 76 7.50 -9.40 11.45
C LEU A 76 8.49 -9.41 10.29
N ASN A 77 9.31 -8.38 10.17
CA ASN A 77 10.34 -8.27 9.15
C ASN A 77 11.69 -7.86 9.74
N GLN A 78 12.77 -8.28 9.09
CA GLN A 78 14.14 -7.93 9.45
C GLN A 78 15.01 -7.88 8.20
N THR A 79 15.57 -6.71 7.93
CA THR A 79 16.58 -6.52 6.90
C THR A 79 17.89 -6.01 7.50
N ASN A 80 18.99 -6.64 7.09
CA ASN A 80 20.35 -6.17 7.36
C ASN A 80 21.18 -6.39 6.09
N ILE A 81 21.55 -5.29 5.45
CA ILE A 81 22.26 -5.30 4.18
C ILE A 81 23.65 -5.94 4.34
N GLY A 82 24.38 -5.63 5.40
CA GLY A 82 25.74 -6.11 5.65
C GLY A 82 25.85 -7.63 5.72
N HIS A 83 24.85 -8.26 6.34
CA HIS A 83 24.77 -9.72 6.45
C HIS A 83 23.90 -10.39 5.37
N ASN A 84 23.42 -9.65 4.36
CA ASN A 84 22.46 -10.12 3.35
C ASN A 84 21.25 -10.84 3.99
N ASN A 85 20.77 -10.31 5.10
CA ASN A 85 19.56 -10.79 5.74
C ASN A 85 18.38 -9.96 5.24
N ASN A 86 17.36 -10.63 4.74
CA ASN A 86 16.07 -10.04 4.41
C ASN A 86 15.02 -11.12 4.72
N LYS A 87 14.48 -11.09 5.93
CA LYS A 87 13.76 -12.21 6.54
C LYS A 87 12.42 -11.77 7.09
N PHE A 88 11.41 -12.60 6.89
CA PHE A 88 10.09 -12.44 7.49
C PHE A 88 9.82 -13.51 8.55
N TYR A 89 8.89 -13.21 9.45
CA TYR A 89 8.34 -14.16 10.42
C TYR A 89 6.87 -13.84 10.66
N ILE A 90 5.98 -14.82 10.45
CA ILE A 90 4.55 -14.72 10.74
C ILE A 90 4.26 -15.58 11.97
N ILE A 91 3.44 -15.05 12.89
CA ILE A 91 2.96 -15.77 14.07
C ILE A 91 1.44 -15.57 14.12
N GLN A 92 0.69 -16.67 14.19
CA GLN A 92 -0.77 -16.66 14.24
C GLN A 92 -1.27 -17.65 15.29
N LEU A 93 -2.19 -17.20 16.16
CA LEU A 93 -2.93 -18.08 17.06
C LEU A 93 -4.27 -18.42 16.40
N ILE A 94 -4.46 -19.70 16.09
CA ILE A 94 -5.63 -20.22 15.40
C ILE A 94 -6.49 -20.98 16.42
N GLU A 95 -7.78 -20.66 16.44
CA GLU A 95 -8.82 -21.37 17.18
C GLU A 95 -9.69 -22.17 16.21
N GLN A 96 -9.91 -23.45 16.52
CA GLN A 96 -10.77 -24.34 15.76
C GLN A 96 -11.56 -25.25 16.69
N ASN A 97 -12.88 -25.07 16.78
CA ASN A 97 -13.78 -25.92 17.58
C ASN A 97 -13.29 -26.14 19.03
N GLY A 98 -12.81 -25.09 19.69
CA GLY A 98 -12.26 -25.16 21.06
C GLY A 98 -10.85 -25.75 21.18
N LYS A 99 -10.18 -26.04 20.06
CA LYS A 99 -8.75 -26.40 20.01
C LYS A 99 -7.94 -25.17 19.59
N TYR A 100 -6.73 -25.04 20.14
CA TYR A 100 -5.87 -23.90 19.90
C TYR A 100 -4.53 -24.34 19.32
N SER A 101 -4.08 -23.65 18.28
CA SER A 101 -2.79 -23.91 17.63
C SER A 101 -2.04 -22.62 17.35
N CYS A 102 -0.72 -22.62 17.48
CA CYS A 102 0.11 -21.51 17.00
C CYS A 102 0.79 -21.91 15.68
N TRP A 103 0.46 -21.16 14.63
CA TRP A 103 1.12 -21.21 13.35
C TRP A 103 2.30 -20.26 13.34
N ASN A 104 3.44 -20.73 12.84
CA ASN A 104 4.63 -19.93 12.60
C ASN A 104 5.11 -20.18 11.18
N ARG A 105 5.39 -19.13 10.40
CA ARG A 105 6.03 -19.23 9.08
C ARG A 105 7.19 -18.24 8.99
N TRP A 106 8.33 -18.67 8.45
CA TRP A 106 9.52 -17.83 8.38
C TRP A 106 10.39 -18.18 7.20
N GLY A 107 11.13 -17.19 6.70
CA GLY A 107 12.03 -17.41 5.58
C GLY A 107 12.57 -16.12 5.02
N ARG A 108 13.08 -16.20 3.79
CA ARG A 108 13.52 -15.04 3.04
C ARG A 108 12.30 -14.30 2.45
N VAL A 109 12.30 -12.97 2.48
CA VAL A 109 11.24 -12.17 1.83
C VAL A 109 11.19 -12.52 0.33
N GLY A 110 9.99 -12.65 -0.23
CA GLY A 110 9.73 -13.18 -1.58
C GLY A 110 9.65 -14.71 -1.70
N GLU A 111 10.14 -15.48 -0.72
CA GLU A 111 10.05 -16.94 -0.71
C GLU A 111 8.95 -17.43 0.27
N VAL A 112 8.47 -18.66 0.05
CA VAL A 112 7.45 -19.31 0.90
C VAL A 112 7.97 -19.56 2.32
N GLY A 113 9.25 -19.93 2.44
CA GLY A 113 9.90 -20.22 3.70
C GLY A 113 9.57 -21.59 4.29
N GLN A 114 9.89 -21.75 5.58
CA GLN A 114 9.53 -22.90 6.40
C GLN A 114 8.37 -22.54 7.31
N SER A 115 7.61 -23.55 7.72
CA SER A 115 6.47 -23.34 8.62
C SER A 115 6.37 -24.42 9.68
N LYS A 116 5.61 -24.10 10.74
CA LYS A 116 5.32 -25.03 11.84
C LYS A 116 3.99 -24.68 12.48
N LEU A 117 3.09 -25.66 12.52
CA LEU A 117 1.86 -25.62 13.31
C LEU A 117 2.08 -26.41 14.60
N ASN A 118 1.89 -25.78 15.77
CA ASN A 118 1.92 -26.47 17.06
C ASN A 118 0.54 -26.42 17.70
N ALA A 119 0.01 -27.57 18.11
CA ALA A 119 -1.23 -27.65 18.88
C ALA A 119 -0.96 -27.49 20.37
N PHE A 120 -1.90 -26.87 21.10
CA PHE A 120 -1.80 -26.61 22.53
C PHE A 120 -3.02 -27.14 23.28
N PRO A 121 -2.84 -27.54 24.56
CA PRO A 121 -3.92 -28.12 25.36
C PRO A 121 -4.95 -27.09 25.86
N SER A 122 -4.59 -25.80 25.90
CA SER A 122 -5.47 -24.72 26.34
C SER A 122 -5.16 -23.41 25.63
N LEU A 123 -6.09 -22.45 25.70
CA LEU A 123 -5.92 -21.12 25.13
C LEU A 123 -4.75 -20.38 25.80
N GLU A 124 -4.62 -20.48 27.12
CA GLU A 124 -3.57 -19.83 27.90
C GLU A 124 -2.19 -20.36 27.51
N ALA A 125 -2.07 -21.67 27.25
CA ALA A 125 -0.84 -22.28 26.77
C ALA A 125 -0.47 -21.76 25.36
N ALA A 126 -1.45 -21.63 24.47
CA ALA A 126 -1.25 -21.08 23.13
C ALA A 126 -0.85 -19.59 23.17
N LYS A 127 -1.58 -18.75 23.93
CA LYS A 127 -1.27 -17.34 24.14
C LYS A 127 0.15 -17.17 24.69
N LYS A 128 0.53 -17.97 25.70
CA LYS A 128 1.89 -17.94 26.26
C LYS A 128 2.97 -18.32 25.25
N ASP A 129 2.74 -19.31 24.39
CA ASP A 129 3.71 -19.65 23.33
C ASP A 129 3.83 -18.52 22.31
N PHE A 130 2.70 -17.97 21.85
CA PHE A 130 2.66 -16.83 20.94
C PHE A 130 3.46 -15.64 21.49
N GLU A 131 3.14 -15.20 22.72
CA GLU A 131 3.76 -14.03 23.35
C GLU A 131 5.25 -14.26 23.59
N LYS A 132 5.63 -15.48 23.98
CA LYS A 132 7.03 -15.86 24.11
C LYS A 132 7.75 -15.77 22.76
N LYS A 133 7.18 -16.31 21.69
CA LYS A 133 7.76 -16.24 20.35
C LYS A 133 7.90 -14.80 19.89
N PHE A 134 6.86 -13.99 20.05
CA PHE A 134 6.90 -12.56 19.73
C PHE A 134 8.05 -11.88 20.46
N ARG A 135 8.12 -12.02 21.79
CA ARG A 135 9.16 -11.41 22.63
C ARG A 135 10.57 -11.90 22.28
N ASP A 136 10.76 -13.18 21.96
CA ASP A 136 12.07 -13.71 21.56
C ASP A 136 12.57 -13.07 20.24
N LYS A 137 11.64 -12.81 19.31
CA LYS A 137 11.93 -12.24 17.98
C LYS A 137 12.07 -10.73 17.99
N THR A 138 11.32 -10.02 18.82
CA THR A 138 11.24 -8.55 18.80
C THR A 138 11.84 -7.87 20.03
N LYS A 139 12.07 -8.59 21.12
CA LYS A 139 12.35 -8.06 22.48
C LYS A 139 11.22 -7.21 23.09
N ASN A 140 10.07 -7.12 22.44
CA ASN A 140 8.90 -6.36 22.93
C ASN A 140 7.88 -7.29 23.60
N SER A 141 7.04 -6.73 24.47
CA SER A 141 5.89 -7.45 25.03
C SER A 141 4.71 -7.37 24.05
N TRP A 142 3.96 -8.46 23.89
CA TRP A 142 2.78 -8.48 23.03
C TRP A 142 1.67 -7.53 23.51
N GLY A 143 1.45 -7.48 24.83
CA GLY A 143 0.44 -6.60 25.44
C GLY A 143 0.78 -5.09 25.35
N ASP A 144 2.04 -4.75 25.07
CA ASP A 144 2.53 -3.37 24.92
C ASP A 144 3.01 -3.08 23.50
N ARG A 145 2.49 -3.84 22.51
CA ARG A 145 2.92 -3.73 21.11
C ARG A 145 2.58 -2.39 20.45
N GLU A 146 1.68 -1.59 21.05
CA GLU A 146 1.40 -0.24 20.56
C GLU A 146 2.56 0.73 20.81
N ASN A 147 3.39 0.46 21.82
CA ASN A 147 4.62 1.19 22.13
C ASN A 147 5.87 0.46 21.62
N PHE A 148 5.75 -0.20 20.46
CA PHE A 148 6.82 -1.03 19.89
C PHE A 148 8.13 -0.25 19.70
N VAL A 149 9.24 -0.80 20.22
CA VAL A 149 10.58 -0.26 20.03
C VAL A 149 11.40 -1.21 19.14
N ALA A 150 11.88 -0.70 18.01
CA ALA A 150 12.80 -1.46 17.16
C ALA A 150 14.15 -1.64 17.88
N HIS A 151 14.67 -2.87 17.85
CA HIS A 151 15.97 -3.20 18.43
C HIS A 151 16.91 -3.72 17.36
N ASP A 152 18.18 -3.33 17.45
CA ASP A 152 19.20 -3.80 16.54
C ASP A 152 19.32 -5.34 16.56
N GLY A 153 19.49 -5.92 15.37
CA GLY A 153 19.52 -7.35 15.15
C GLY A 153 18.22 -8.11 15.48
N LYS A 154 17.09 -7.41 15.70
CA LYS A 154 15.78 -8.01 15.95
C LYS A 154 14.76 -7.72 14.86
N TYR A 155 13.65 -8.44 14.90
CA TYR A 155 12.55 -8.23 13.96
C TYR A 155 11.71 -7.02 14.38
N THR A 156 11.18 -6.31 13.39
CA THR A 156 10.24 -5.20 13.57
C THR A 156 8.84 -5.67 13.19
N LEU A 157 7.83 -5.21 13.93
CA LEU A 157 6.42 -5.47 13.64
C LEU A 157 5.98 -4.68 12.40
N ILE A 158 5.35 -5.37 11.45
CA ILE A 158 4.72 -4.78 10.28
C ILE A 158 3.22 -4.71 10.54
N GLU A 159 2.69 -3.49 10.48
CA GLU A 159 1.25 -3.27 10.62
C GLU A 159 0.58 -3.51 9.27
N VAL A 160 -0.20 -4.57 9.22
CA VAL A 160 -0.96 -4.98 8.04
C VAL A 160 -2.44 -4.70 8.29
N GLN A 161 -3.10 -3.99 7.39
CA GLN A 161 -4.55 -3.94 7.29
C GLN A 161 -5.03 -5.20 6.57
N HIS A 162 -5.90 -5.96 7.20
CA HIS A 162 -6.50 -7.13 6.57
C HIS A 162 -7.76 -6.70 5.84
N ALA A 163 -7.70 -6.48 4.52
CA ALA A 163 -8.93 -6.27 3.76
C ALA A 163 -9.88 -7.48 3.98
N ASP A 164 -11.17 -7.20 4.17
CA ASP A 164 -12.22 -8.22 4.14
C ASP A 164 -12.30 -8.74 2.70
N ASP A 165 -11.42 -9.66 2.27
CA ASP A 165 -11.61 -10.36 0.99
C ASP A 165 -12.72 -11.45 1.12
N GLU A 166 -13.71 -11.27 2.00
CA GLU A 166 -14.87 -12.18 2.13
C GLU A 166 -15.80 -12.13 0.90
N GLU A 167 -15.57 -11.20 -0.03
CA GLU A 167 -16.28 -11.15 -1.31
C GLU A 167 -15.36 -11.19 -2.55
N GLU A 168 -14.13 -11.68 -2.43
CA GLU A 168 -13.31 -12.09 -3.58
C GLU A 168 -13.77 -13.45 -4.16
N GLN A 169 -15.07 -13.76 -4.08
CA GLN A 169 -15.62 -14.66 -5.09
C GLN A 169 -15.61 -13.88 -6.38
N GLU A 170 -14.58 -14.18 -7.19
CA GLU A 170 -14.57 -13.88 -8.60
C GLU A 170 -15.99 -14.00 -9.15
N VAL A 171 -16.48 -12.92 -9.76
CA VAL A 171 -17.52 -13.01 -10.78
C VAL A 171 -16.87 -13.73 -11.97
N THR A 172 -16.56 -15.02 -11.81
CA THR A 172 -16.26 -15.90 -12.93
C THR A 172 -17.60 -16.10 -13.64
N VAL A 173 -17.83 -15.28 -14.65
CA VAL A 173 -18.88 -15.54 -15.64
C VAL A 173 -18.48 -16.80 -16.41
N LYS A 174 -18.75 -17.98 -15.83
CA LYS A 174 -18.83 -19.23 -16.58
C LYS A 174 -20.15 -19.21 -17.35
N VAL A 175 -20.07 -18.93 -18.65
CA VAL A 175 -21.17 -19.21 -19.56
C VAL A 175 -21.22 -20.72 -19.83
N ASP A 176 -22.37 -21.27 -19.45
CA ASP A 176 -23.03 -22.53 -19.80
C ASP A 176 -22.65 -23.90 -19.20
N SER A 177 -23.65 -24.41 -18.44
CA SER A 177 -24.16 -25.79 -18.22
C SER A 177 -23.20 -26.84 -17.62
N VAL A 178 -23.54 -27.65 -16.61
CA VAL A 178 -24.81 -28.21 -16.11
C VAL A 178 -24.63 -28.59 -14.62
N ASP A 179 -25.74 -28.71 -13.89
CA ASP A 179 -25.94 -29.38 -12.60
C ASP A 179 -25.39 -28.74 -11.29
N GLY A 180 -26.30 -28.05 -10.59
CA GLY A 180 -26.56 -28.40 -9.19
C GLY A 180 -25.72 -27.75 -8.09
N VAL A 181 -25.58 -26.42 -8.07
CA VAL A 181 -25.23 -25.67 -6.84
C VAL A 181 -26.18 -24.50 -6.69
N LYS A 182 -26.76 -24.31 -5.50
CA LYS A 182 -27.59 -23.14 -5.14
C LYS A 182 -26.71 -21.89 -5.13
N LEU A 183 -26.58 -21.24 -6.29
CA LEU A 183 -26.05 -19.90 -6.45
C LEU A 183 -27.24 -18.94 -6.53
N SER A 184 -27.27 -17.91 -5.69
CA SER A 184 -28.17 -16.77 -5.83
C SER A 184 -27.83 -16.04 -7.13
N LYS A 185 -28.55 -16.34 -8.21
CA LYS A 185 -28.38 -15.67 -9.51
C LYS A 185 -28.96 -14.24 -9.42
N GLN A 186 -28.13 -13.27 -9.02
CA GLN A 186 -28.43 -11.86 -9.27
C GLN A 186 -28.39 -11.60 -10.79
N ARG A 187 -29.35 -10.83 -11.32
CA ARG A 187 -29.41 -10.50 -12.74
C ARG A 187 -28.60 -9.24 -13.03
N ILE A 188 -27.44 -9.38 -13.66
CA ILE A 188 -26.53 -8.26 -13.96
C ILE A 188 -27.07 -7.46 -15.14
N ARG A 189 -27.14 -6.13 -15.00
CA ARG A 189 -27.53 -5.22 -16.08
C ARG A 189 -26.43 -5.08 -17.14
N PRO A 190 -26.78 -4.81 -18.41
CA PRO A 190 -25.79 -4.48 -19.44
C PRO A 190 -25.01 -3.23 -19.05
N CYS A 191 -23.71 -3.19 -19.39
CA CYS A 191 -22.87 -2.03 -19.13
C CYS A 191 -23.38 -0.79 -19.85
N THR A 192 -23.40 0.33 -19.13
CA THR A 192 -23.88 1.62 -19.66
C THR A 192 -22.81 2.42 -20.40
N LEU A 193 -21.53 2.06 -20.23
CA LEU A 193 -20.38 2.77 -20.77
C LEU A 193 -20.07 2.34 -22.21
N ASP A 194 -19.45 3.22 -22.99
CA ASP A 194 -18.93 2.86 -24.31
C ASP A 194 -17.70 1.94 -24.19
N LYS A 195 -17.37 1.24 -25.27
CA LYS A 195 -16.31 0.21 -25.25
C LYS A 195 -14.93 0.78 -24.87
N ALA A 196 -14.58 1.98 -25.32
CA ALA A 196 -13.29 2.58 -25.00
C ALA A 196 -13.22 2.97 -23.52
N THR A 197 -14.31 3.53 -22.97
CA THR A 197 -14.43 3.79 -21.53
C THR A 197 -14.40 2.50 -20.71
N GLN A 198 -15.05 1.42 -21.17
CA GLN A 198 -14.98 0.12 -20.51
C GLN A 198 -13.54 -0.41 -20.45
N GLU A 199 -12.82 -0.39 -21.56
CA GLU A 199 -11.41 -0.81 -21.62
C GLU A 199 -10.53 0.04 -20.71
N LEU A 200 -10.72 1.36 -20.68
CA LEU A 200 -10.00 2.27 -19.78
C LEU A 200 -10.28 1.95 -18.31
N VAL A 201 -11.55 1.80 -17.93
CA VAL A 201 -11.94 1.50 -16.55
C VAL A 201 -11.38 0.13 -16.16
N SER A 202 -11.56 -0.90 -16.99
CA SER A 202 -10.99 -2.23 -16.73
C SER A 202 -9.46 -2.22 -16.61
N LEU A 203 -8.76 -1.40 -17.38
CA LEU A 203 -7.30 -1.25 -17.26
C LEU A 203 -6.89 -0.56 -15.96
N ASN A 204 -7.56 0.52 -15.57
CA ASN A 204 -7.23 1.26 -14.34
C ASN A 204 -7.57 0.47 -13.07
N PHE A 205 -8.60 -0.36 -13.11
CA PHE A 205 -9.01 -1.22 -12.00
C PHE A 205 -8.49 -2.67 -12.13
N SER A 206 -7.54 -2.93 -13.03
CA SER A 206 -6.91 -4.24 -13.19
C SER A 206 -5.90 -4.51 -12.07
N ASN A 207 -6.17 -5.51 -11.24
CA ASN A 207 -5.23 -5.97 -10.22
C ASN A 207 -3.91 -6.43 -10.85
N ASP A 208 -3.94 -7.16 -11.96
CA ASP A 208 -2.74 -7.68 -12.62
C ASP A 208 -1.79 -6.56 -13.06
N THR A 209 -2.35 -5.49 -13.66
CA THR A 209 -1.57 -4.33 -14.10
C THR A 209 -0.91 -3.63 -12.92
N PHE A 210 -1.60 -3.60 -11.78
CA PHE A 210 -1.08 -3.03 -10.56
C PHE A 210 -0.02 -3.93 -9.90
N GLU A 211 -0.25 -5.24 -9.82
CA GLU A 211 0.73 -6.21 -9.33
C GLU A 211 2.03 -6.15 -10.13
N ASP A 212 1.95 -6.06 -11.46
CA ASP A 212 3.10 -5.92 -12.35
C ASP A 212 3.88 -4.62 -12.09
N ALA A 213 3.18 -3.50 -11.86
CA ALA A 213 3.79 -2.23 -11.49
C ALA A 213 4.52 -2.32 -10.14
N MET A 214 3.92 -2.96 -9.13
CA MET A 214 4.55 -3.16 -7.82
C MET A 214 5.76 -4.10 -7.87
N GLN A 215 5.69 -5.16 -8.68
CA GLN A 215 6.81 -6.08 -8.89
C GLN A 215 8.01 -5.36 -9.50
N THR A 216 7.76 -4.44 -10.44
CA THR A 216 8.81 -3.59 -11.05
C THR A 216 9.51 -2.72 -9.99
N MET A 217 8.80 -2.35 -8.91
CA MET A 217 9.36 -1.60 -7.77
C MET A 217 10.05 -2.48 -6.70
N ASN A 218 10.13 -3.80 -6.94
CA ASN A 218 10.69 -4.82 -6.03
C ASN A 218 9.95 -4.99 -4.70
N LEU A 219 8.63 -4.78 -4.70
CA LEU A 219 7.79 -5.03 -3.53
C LEU A 219 7.38 -6.52 -3.46
N ASP A 220 7.25 -7.07 -2.25
CA ASP A 220 6.78 -8.46 -2.04
C ASP A 220 5.25 -8.54 -2.14
N VAL A 221 4.73 -8.48 -3.37
CA VAL A 221 3.27 -8.53 -3.68
C VAL A 221 2.60 -9.78 -3.11
N LYS A 222 3.32 -10.90 -2.98
CA LYS A 222 2.76 -12.15 -2.43
C LYS A 222 2.47 -12.09 -0.94
N LYS A 223 3.25 -11.31 -0.19
CA LYS A 223 3.04 -11.11 1.26
C LYS A 223 2.32 -9.82 1.58
N MET A 224 2.27 -8.92 0.62
CA MET A 224 1.52 -7.68 0.66
C MET A 224 0.59 -7.66 -0.57
N PRO A 225 -0.50 -8.45 -0.57
CA PRO A 225 -1.61 -8.18 -1.47
C PRO A 225 -1.98 -6.70 -1.34
N LEU A 226 -2.38 -6.12 -2.46
CA LEU A 226 -2.59 -4.70 -2.65
C LEU A 226 -3.33 -4.06 -1.44
N GLY A 227 -2.81 -2.91 -0.97
CA GLY A 227 -3.39 -2.08 0.11
C GLY A 227 -3.43 -2.68 1.52
N LYS A 228 -2.72 -3.77 1.78
CA LYS A 228 -2.60 -4.31 3.14
C LYS A 228 -1.56 -3.59 4.02
N LEU A 229 -0.76 -2.65 3.54
CA LEU A 229 0.10 -1.86 4.45
C LEU A 229 -0.73 -0.78 5.14
N SER A 230 -0.62 -0.68 6.46
CA SER A 230 -1.32 0.39 7.17
C SER A 230 -0.78 1.77 6.75
N LYS A 231 -1.65 2.79 6.74
CA LYS A 231 -1.25 4.20 6.60
C LYS A 231 -0.09 4.58 7.51
N GLN A 232 -0.08 4.03 8.73
CA GLN A 232 1.00 4.24 9.71
C GLN A 232 2.31 3.60 9.27
N GLN A 233 2.25 2.42 8.66
CA GLN A 233 3.42 1.74 8.11
C GLN A 233 4.02 2.51 6.93
N ILE A 234 3.18 3.04 6.04
CA ILE A 234 3.61 3.91 4.94
C ILE A 234 4.27 5.19 5.49
N ALA A 235 3.65 5.84 6.49
CA ALA A 235 4.22 7.00 7.14
C ALA A 235 5.60 6.73 7.77
N LYS A 236 5.77 5.59 8.47
CA LYS A 236 7.09 5.15 9.00
C LYS A 236 8.11 4.94 7.87
N GLY A 237 7.66 4.46 6.71
CA GLY A 237 8.50 4.30 5.52
C GLY A 237 9.00 5.63 4.97
N LEU A 238 8.12 6.62 4.88
CA LEU A 238 8.44 7.98 4.43
C LEU A 238 9.44 8.66 5.38
N GLU A 239 9.24 8.56 6.70
CA GLU A 239 10.19 9.06 7.70
C GLU A 239 11.58 8.41 7.57
N ALA A 240 11.63 7.12 7.25
CA ALA A 240 12.90 6.43 7.03
C ALA A 240 13.62 6.96 5.78
N LEU A 241 12.89 7.33 4.73
CA LEU A 241 13.46 7.97 3.54
C LEU A 241 13.94 9.39 3.82
N GLU A 242 13.21 10.19 4.62
CA GLU A 242 13.66 11.53 5.06
C GLU A 242 14.99 11.43 5.85
N ALA A 243 15.14 10.40 6.68
CA ALA A 243 16.38 10.17 7.42
C ALA A 243 17.56 9.82 6.48
N ILE A 244 17.31 9.04 5.41
CA ILE A 244 18.31 8.73 4.38
C ILE A 244 18.70 9.99 3.61
N GLU A 245 17.73 10.79 3.18
CA GLU A 245 17.94 12.06 2.48
C GLU A 245 18.77 13.04 3.33
N THR A 246 18.46 13.16 4.62
CA THR A 246 19.24 13.96 5.57
C THR A 246 20.67 13.44 5.70
N ALA A 247 20.88 12.13 5.68
CA ALA A 247 22.21 11.55 5.72
C ALA A 247 23.00 11.79 4.42
N LEU A 248 22.34 11.84 3.27
CA LEU A 248 22.94 12.16 1.97
C LEU A 248 23.39 13.62 1.85
N GLN A 249 22.74 14.54 2.56
CA GLN A 249 23.13 15.96 2.58
C GLN A 249 24.47 16.21 3.28
N LYS A 250 24.95 15.27 4.13
CA LYS A 250 26.26 15.39 4.80
C LYS A 250 27.40 15.13 3.81
N GLN A 251 28.48 15.92 3.89
CA GLN A 251 29.67 15.73 3.05
C GLN A 251 30.94 15.39 3.85
N PRO A 252 31.58 14.22 3.60
CA PRO A 252 31.10 13.13 2.75
C PRO A 252 29.98 12.33 3.44
N PRO A 253 29.06 11.72 2.67
CA PRO A 253 28.03 10.85 3.23
C PRO A 253 28.67 9.57 3.79
N SER A 254 28.28 9.20 5.02
CA SER A 254 28.77 7.97 5.65
C SER A 254 28.09 6.75 5.03
N GLN A 255 28.87 5.91 4.35
CA GLN A 255 28.37 4.68 3.71
C GLN A 255 27.77 3.70 4.73
N GLU A 256 28.38 3.59 5.91
CA GLU A 256 27.86 2.76 7.00
C GLU A 256 26.50 3.26 7.50
N GLN A 257 26.37 4.58 7.68
CA GLN A 257 25.11 5.19 8.10
C GLN A 257 24.01 4.99 7.02
N LEU A 258 24.35 5.13 5.74
CA LEU A 258 23.41 4.89 4.64
C LEU A 258 22.98 3.42 4.57
N GLU A 259 23.89 2.49 4.79
CA GLU A 259 23.58 1.06 4.81
C GLU A 259 22.66 0.68 5.99
N GLU A 260 22.89 1.27 7.16
CA GLU A 260 22.02 1.09 8.33
C GLU A 260 20.62 1.66 8.09
N LEU A 261 20.53 2.89 7.60
CA LEU A 261 19.25 3.54 7.31
C LEU A 261 18.49 2.83 6.18
N SER A 262 19.19 2.35 5.16
CA SER A 262 18.61 1.53 4.09
C SER A 262 18.09 0.20 4.62
N SER A 263 18.84 -0.44 5.53
CA SER A 263 18.40 -1.67 6.21
C SER A 263 17.13 -1.42 7.02
N ARG A 264 17.04 -0.27 7.71
CA ARG A 264 15.84 0.16 8.43
C ARG A 264 14.67 0.38 7.50
N PHE A 265 14.86 1.07 6.38
CA PHE A 265 13.81 1.27 5.37
C PHE A 265 13.27 -0.08 4.84
N TYR A 266 14.13 -1.00 4.41
CA TYR A 266 13.70 -2.33 3.94
C TYR A 266 13.17 -3.24 5.04
N THR A 267 13.42 -2.89 6.31
CA THR A 267 12.79 -3.56 7.45
C THR A 267 11.35 -3.07 7.61
N ILE A 268 11.11 -1.77 7.47
CA ILE A 268 9.78 -1.15 7.58
C ILE A 268 8.92 -1.48 6.35
N ILE A 269 9.50 -1.44 5.16
CA ILE A 269 8.82 -1.71 3.89
C ILE A 269 9.43 -2.98 3.30
N PRO A 270 8.79 -4.15 3.44
CA PRO A 270 9.31 -5.41 2.93
C PRO A 270 9.54 -5.36 1.41
N HIS A 271 10.76 -5.66 1.00
CA HIS A 271 11.14 -5.73 -0.42
C HIS A 271 11.64 -7.11 -0.78
N ASN A 272 11.36 -7.54 -2.00
CA ASN A 272 11.87 -8.79 -2.53
C ASN A 272 13.09 -8.52 -3.43
N PHE A 273 14.27 -8.95 -2.99
CA PHE A 273 15.53 -8.86 -3.76
C PHE A 273 15.99 -10.22 -4.29
N GLY A 274 15.11 -11.23 -4.30
CA GLY A 274 15.49 -12.62 -4.54
C GLY A 274 16.65 -13.00 -3.61
N ARG A 275 17.66 -13.70 -4.12
CA ARG A 275 18.87 -14.08 -3.35
C ARG A 275 19.96 -13.00 -3.32
N ALA A 276 19.77 -11.89 -4.02
CA ALA A 276 20.74 -10.80 -4.05
C ALA A 276 20.77 -10.04 -2.72
N ARG A 277 21.91 -9.42 -2.43
CA ARG A 277 22.05 -8.47 -1.30
C ARG A 277 21.14 -7.27 -1.59
N PRO A 278 20.31 -6.82 -0.63
CA PRO A 278 19.54 -5.61 -0.83
C PRO A 278 20.47 -4.41 -1.10
N PRO A 279 20.20 -3.58 -2.12
CA PRO A 279 21.09 -2.49 -2.49
C PRO A 279 20.96 -1.32 -1.50
N PRO A 280 22.07 -0.70 -1.06
CA PRO A 280 22.00 0.52 -0.24
C PRO A 280 21.41 1.68 -1.04
N ILE A 281 20.60 2.50 -0.37
CA ILE A 281 20.03 3.73 -0.93
C ILE A 281 21.05 4.84 -0.70
N SER A 282 21.82 5.15 -1.74
CA SER A 282 22.97 6.05 -1.66
C SER A 282 22.92 7.25 -2.63
N THR A 283 21.86 7.39 -3.42
CA THR A 283 21.68 8.49 -4.37
C THR A 283 20.31 9.13 -4.19
N GLN A 284 20.22 10.43 -4.51
CA GLN A 284 18.96 11.17 -4.43
C GLN A 284 17.90 10.61 -5.39
N GLU A 285 18.32 10.12 -6.56
CA GLU A 285 17.44 9.48 -7.54
C GLU A 285 16.74 8.24 -6.97
N VAL A 286 17.48 7.38 -6.24
CA VAL A 286 16.90 6.20 -5.61
C VAL A 286 15.97 6.60 -4.47
N VAL A 287 16.32 7.63 -3.68
CA VAL A 287 15.41 8.16 -2.64
C VAL A 287 14.10 8.63 -3.26
N GLN A 288 14.16 9.43 -4.33
CA GLN A 288 12.97 9.94 -5.00
C GLN A 288 12.11 8.80 -5.56
N ALA A 289 12.71 7.84 -6.26
CA ALA A 289 11.98 6.67 -6.77
C ALA A 289 11.30 5.86 -5.65
N LYS A 290 11.89 5.81 -4.45
CA LYS A 290 11.27 5.16 -3.27
C LYS A 290 10.17 6.02 -2.63
N LYS A 291 10.28 7.36 -2.67
CA LYS A 291 9.21 8.27 -2.25
C LYS A 291 8.00 8.12 -3.16
N ASP A 292 8.22 8.16 -4.47
CA ASP A 292 7.15 8.00 -5.48
C ASP A 292 6.42 6.66 -5.30
N MET A 293 7.17 5.58 -5.05
CA MET A 293 6.59 4.28 -4.73
C MET A 293 5.70 4.31 -3.48
N LEU A 294 6.13 4.97 -2.40
CA LEU A 294 5.30 5.07 -1.18
C LEU A 294 4.06 5.95 -1.38
N LEU A 295 4.14 6.97 -2.24
CA LEU A 295 2.97 7.78 -2.62
C LEU A 295 1.95 6.94 -3.40
N VAL A 296 2.41 6.15 -4.38
CA VAL A 296 1.55 5.21 -5.11
C VAL A 296 0.87 4.22 -4.15
N LEU A 297 1.61 3.70 -3.16
CA LEU A 297 1.03 2.84 -2.13
C LEU A 297 -0.04 3.54 -1.29
N ALA A 298 0.17 4.82 -0.95
CA ALA A 298 -0.79 5.60 -0.18
C ALA A 298 -2.08 5.86 -0.97
N ASP A 299 -1.95 6.21 -2.24
CA ASP A 299 -3.10 6.43 -3.14
C ASP A 299 -3.90 5.13 -3.35
N THR A 300 -3.19 4.02 -3.52
CA THR A 300 -3.83 2.70 -3.70
C THR A 300 -4.60 2.25 -2.47
N GLU A 301 -4.02 2.42 -1.27
CA GLU A 301 -4.72 2.10 -0.03
C GLU A 301 -5.99 2.96 0.13
N ARG A 302 -5.91 4.24 -0.25
CA ARG A 302 -7.06 5.14 -0.25
C ARG A 302 -8.15 4.66 -1.21
N ASP A 303 -7.79 4.30 -2.44
CA ASP A 303 -8.74 3.84 -3.44
C ASP A 303 -9.43 2.53 -3.02
N GLN A 304 -8.68 1.60 -2.44
CA GLN A 304 -9.23 0.36 -1.90
C GLN A 304 -10.13 0.58 -0.68
N SER A 305 -9.77 1.49 0.21
CA SER A 305 -10.60 1.88 1.35
C SER A 305 -11.94 2.47 0.86
N MET A 306 -11.91 3.34 -0.16
CA MET A 306 -13.12 3.87 -0.77
C MET A 306 -13.97 2.81 -1.45
N GLN A 307 -13.34 1.84 -2.13
CA GLN A 307 -14.03 0.70 -2.73
C GLN A 307 -14.73 -0.16 -1.67
N ALA A 308 -14.02 -0.53 -0.61
CA ALA A 308 -14.55 -1.36 0.46
C ALA A 308 -15.73 -0.69 1.18
N GLN A 309 -15.64 0.62 1.45
CA GLN A 309 -16.73 1.36 2.08
C GLN A 309 -17.98 1.39 1.20
N LYS A 310 -17.83 1.66 -0.10
CA LYS A 310 -18.96 1.70 -1.03
C LYS A 310 -19.61 0.33 -1.23
N ARG A 311 -18.82 -0.76 -1.26
CA ARG A 311 -19.36 -2.13 -1.30
C ARG A 311 -20.25 -2.41 -0.08
N LYS A 312 -19.77 -2.10 1.13
CA LYS A 312 -20.56 -2.20 2.38
C LYS A 312 -21.84 -1.37 2.34
N GLU A 313 -21.79 -0.13 1.83
CA GLU A 313 -22.98 0.72 1.66
C GLU A 313 -23.97 0.19 0.61
N GLU A 314 -23.52 -0.57 -0.38
CA GLU A 314 -24.37 -1.24 -1.37
C GLU A 314 -24.99 -2.53 -0.81
N GLU A 315 -24.23 -3.35 -0.08
CA GLU A 315 -24.71 -4.56 0.60
C GLU A 315 -25.80 -4.24 1.63
N GLU A 316 -25.60 -3.20 2.46
CA GLU A 316 -26.61 -2.72 3.41
C GLU A 316 -27.89 -2.21 2.71
N LYS A 317 -27.78 -1.73 1.46
CA LYS A 317 -28.94 -1.35 0.64
C LYS A 317 -29.59 -2.55 -0.04
N GLU A 318 -28.83 -3.58 -0.41
CA GLU A 318 -29.32 -4.80 -1.03
C GLU A 318 -30.09 -5.72 -0.06
N GLU A 319 -29.79 -5.68 1.26
CA GLU A 319 -30.63 -6.30 2.29
C GLU A 319 -32.07 -5.72 2.32
N MET A 320 -32.31 -4.56 1.68
CA MET A 320 -33.63 -4.00 1.39
C MET A 320 -33.98 -4.05 -0.12
N LYS A 321 -34.08 -5.26 -0.69
CA LYS A 321 -34.62 -5.61 -2.03
C LYS A 321 -33.81 -5.14 -3.25
N VAL A 322 -33.11 -6.06 -3.95
CA VAL A 322 -32.83 -5.92 -5.40
C VAL A 322 -32.71 -7.29 -6.11
N GLU A 323 -33.49 -7.50 -7.19
CA GLU A 323 -33.37 -8.65 -8.13
C GLU A 323 -32.38 -8.37 -9.30
N GLU A 324 -31.92 -7.12 -9.49
CA GLU A 324 -31.02 -6.70 -10.57
C GLU A 324 -29.86 -5.81 -10.13
N VAL A 325 -28.61 -6.26 -10.31
CA VAL A 325 -27.39 -5.52 -9.93
C VAL A 325 -26.74 -4.81 -11.14
N PRO A 326 -26.09 -3.65 -10.95
CA PRO A 326 -25.34 -2.95 -12.01
C PRO A 326 -24.17 -3.78 -12.57
N HIS A 327 -23.72 -3.47 -13.79
CA HIS A 327 -22.51 -4.09 -14.35
C HIS A 327 -21.28 -3.73 -13.50
N PRO A 328 -20.33 -4.65 -13.26
CA PRO A 328 -19.14 -4.38 -12.44
C PRO A 328 -18.34 -3.14 -12.90
N VAL A 329 -18.14 -2.99 -14.21
CA VAL A 329 -17.44 -1.83 -14.79
C VAL A 329 -18.22 -0.52 -14.59
N ASP A 330 -19.56 -0.56 -14.54
CA ASP A 330 -20.35 0.63 -14.21
C ASP A 330 -20.17 1.01 -12.72
N LYS A 331 -20.03 0.01 -11.84
CA LYS A 331 -19.74 0.24 -10.41
C LYS A 331 -18.38 0.91 -10.28
N ASP A 332 -17.34 0.37 -10.92
CA ASP A 332 -15.98 0.91 -10.88
C ASP A 332 -15.90 2.32 -11.46
N TYR A 333 -16.58 2.58 -12.59
CA TYR A 333 -16.69 3.93 -13.15
C TYR A 333 -17.36 4.92 -12.18
N GLY A 334 -18.40 4.49 -11.47
CA GLY A 334 -19.02 5.28 -10.40
C GLY A 334 -18.10 5.59 -9.22
N LEU A 335 -17.00 4.85 -9.06
CA LEU A 335 -15.96 5.15 -8.06
C LEU A 335 -15.15 6.39 -8.39
N LEU A 336 -14.87 6.59 -9.69
CA LEU A 336 -14.05 7.70 -10.17
C LEU A 336 -14.67 9.07 -9.87
N LYS A 337 -16.00 9.14 -9.69
CA LYS A 337 -16.76 10.39 -9.47
C LYS A 337 -16.42 11.47 -10.51
N CYS A 338 -16.16 11.04 -11.75
CA CYS A 338 -15.77 11.87 -12.87
C CYS A 338 -16.58 11.45 -14.10
N GLU A 339 -16.95 12.41 -14.95
CA GLU A 339 -17.64 12.14 -16.22
C GLU A 339 -16.59 12.06 -17.33
N LEU A 340 -16.43 10.87 -17.92
CA LEU A 340 -15.56 10.64 -19.07
C LEU A 340 -16.40 10.65 -20.35
N THR A 341 -15.91 11.36 -21.36
CA THR A 341 -16.51 11.39 -22.70
C THR A 341 -15.46 11.09 -23.74
N LEU A 342 -15.77 10.19 -24.67
CA LEU A 342 -14.87 9.83 -25.75
C LEU A 342 -14.78 11.00 -26.74
N VAL A 343 -13.57 11.50 -26.95
CA VAL A 343 -13.30 12.55 -27.94
C VAL A 343 -13.32 11.96 -29.34
N ASP A 344 -14.07 12.58 -30.25
CA ASP A 344 -14.14 12.14 -31.64
C ASP A 344 -12.78 12.33 -32.34
N PRO A 345 -12.21 11.30 -32.98
CA PRO A 345 -10.95 11.39 -33.72
C PRO A 345 -10.92 12.47 -34.82
N SER A 346 -12.09 12.89 -35.30
CA SER A 346 -12.24 13.92 -36.32
C SER A 346 -12.32 15.35 -35.76
N SER A 347 -12.52 15.50 -34.45
CA SER A 347 -12.60 16.80 -33.77
C SER A 347 -11.28 17.58 -33.86
N GLU A 348 -11.35 18.91 -33.71
CA GLU A 348 -10.14 19.74 -33.63
C GLU A 348 -9.37 19.44 -32.34
N ASP A 349 -10.06 19.16 -31.24
CA ASP A 349 -9.46 18.83 -29.94
C ASP A 349 -8.58 17.58 -30.03
N TYR A 350 -9.01 16.55 -30.77
CA TYR A 350 -8.20 15.34 -30.99
C TYR A 350 -6.94 15.59 -31.84
N LYS A 351 -6.95 16.60 -32.72
CA LYS A 351 -5.81 16.92 -33.61
C LYS A 351 -4.77 17.80 -32.93
N VAL A 352 -5.13 18.43 -31.82
CA VAL A 352 -4.27 19.32 -31.03
C VAL A 352 -3.58 18.58 -29.89
N GLY A 353 -4.22 17.53 -29.33
CA GLY A 353 -3.60 16.59 -28.39
C GLY A 353 -2.62 15.64 -29.06
#